data_AF-A0A947KHN9-F1
#
_entry.id   AF-A0A947KHN9-F1
#
_cell.length_a   1.000
_cell.length_b   1.000
_cell.length_c   1.000
_cell.angle_alpha   90.00
_cell.angle_beta   90.00
_cell.angle_gamma   90.00
#
_symmetry.space_group_name_H-M   'P 1'
#
loop_
_entity.id
_entity.type
_entity.pdbx_description
1 polymer ?
#
loop_
_entity_poly.entity_id
_entity_poly.type
_entity_poly.pdbx_seq_one_letter_code
_entity_poly.pdbx_strand_id
1 'polypeptide(L)'
;MPVETWLIFILGFMILGSIIALELKDLLSAVISIGIVGLGVSLAFLFLQALDLAIVQFLFEIFALIILVRAFIGKEYHIQEPSRSHIVQSVVTIVVLLLILVMSINMFKALPSFGHPIFSTAKHYVENGGRETGAANIVTAIILDYRAYDTLGEVTVLFTAILGALTILRTKKSNGLAGGDNEAN
;
A
#
# COMPACT_ATOMS: atom_id res chain seq x y z
N MET A 1 12.20 3.51 -27.07
CA MET A 1 12.03 4.63 -26.12
C MET A 1 12.75 4.26 -24.84
N PRO A 2 13.42 5.20 -24.16
CA PRO A 2 14.04 4.95 -22.86
C PRO A 2 12.97 4.44 -21.87
N VAL A 3 13.35 3.54 -20.95
CA VAL A 3 12.44 3.01 -19.91
C VAL A 3 11.90 4.17 -19.05
N GLU A 4 12.73 5.18 -18.85
CA GLU A 4 12.43 6.42 -18.13
C GLU A 4 11.21 7.15 -18.73
N THR A 5 11.04 7.15 -20.05
CA THR A 5 9.89 7.80 -20.69
C THR A 5 8.59 7.09 -20.35
N TRP A 6 8.60 5.75 -20.32
CA TRP A 6 7.43 4.97 -19.91
C TRP A 6 7.10 5.17 -18.44
N LEU A 7 8.12 5.22 -17.58
CA LEU A 7 7.93 5.48 -16.15
C LEU A 7 7.33 6.87 -15.90
N ILE A 8 7.78 7.91 -16.62
CA ILE A 8 7.19 9.26 -16.53
C ILE A 8 5.73 9.27 -16.99
N PHE A 9 5.41 8.56 -18.07
CA PHE A 9 4.03 8.45 -18.54
C PHE A 9 3.12 7.75 -17.52
N ILE A 10 3.58 6.63 -16.95
CA ILE A 10 2.88 5.91 -15.88
C ILE A 10 2.70 6.80 -14.65
N LEU A 11 3.74 7.54 -14.24
CA LEU A 11 3.67 8.47 -13.12
C LEU A 11 2.61 9.56 -13.37
N GLY A 12 2.55 10.12 -14.57
CA GLY A 12 1.51 11.08 -14.95
C GLY A 12 0.10 10.49 -14.82
N PHE A 13 -0.08 9.24 -15.27
CA PHE A 13 -1.35 8.52 -15.14
C PHE A 13 -1.71 8.22 -13.67
N MET A 14 -0.74 7.88 -12.83
CA MET A 14 -0.93 7.68 -11.40
C MET A 14 -1.33 8.98 -10.68
N ILE A 15 -0.70 10.10 -11.01
CA ILE A 15 -1.05 11.42 -10.46
C ILE A 15 -2.49 11.76 -10.85
N LEU A 16 -2.86 11.57 -12.12
CA LEU A 16 -4.22 11.78 -12.60
C LEU A 16 -5.23 10.89 -11.84
N GLY A 17 -4.94 9.59 -11.70
CA GLY A 17 -5.78 8.65 -10.94
C GLY A 17 -5.94 9.04 -9.47
N SER A 18 -4.89 9.60 -8.86
CA SER A 18 -4.91 10.10 -7.49
C SER A 18 -5.79 11.35 -7.36
N ILE A 19 -5.71 12.28 -8.31
CA ILE A 19 -6.55 13.49 -8.34
C ILE A 19 -8.02 13.10 -8.51
N ILE A 20 -8.32 12.20 -9.46
CA ILE A 20 -9.68 11.69 -9.66
C ILE A 20 -10.21 11.05 -8.38
N ALA A 21 -9.41 10.24 -7.69
CA ALA A 21 -9.81 9.62 -6.42
C ALA A 21 -10.19 10.64 -5.34
N LEU A 22 -9.54 11.82 -5.30
CA LEU A 22 -9.84 12.89 -4.34
C LEU A 22 -11.11 13.67 -4.68
N GLU A 23 -11.48 13.76 -5.96
CA GLU A 23 -12.68 14.48 -6.41
C GLU A 23 -13.95 13.62 -6.36
N LEU A 24 -13.80 12.29 -6.31
CA LEU A 24 -14.92 11.37 -6.25
C LEU A 24 -15.64 11.45 -4.90
N LYS A 25 -16.95 11.73 -4.97
CA LYS A 25 -17.84 11.81 -3.80
C LYS A 25 -18.27 10.44 -3.28
N ASP A 26 -18.21 9.43 -4.15
CA ASP A 26 -18.59 8.06 -3.84
C ASP A 26 -17.35 7.23 -3.46
N LEU A 27 -17.40 6.61 -2.28
CA LEU A 27 -16.27 5.85 -1.73
C LEU A 27 -15.91 4.64 -2.61
N LEU A 28 -16.90 3.97 -3.19
CA LEU A 28 -16.66 2.82 -4.05
C LEU A 28 -15.90 3.24 -5.32
N SER A 29 -16.32 4.34 -5.93
CA SER A 29 -15.66 4.94 -7.08
C SER A 29 -14.23 5.40 -6.74
N ALA A 30 -14.03 6.02 -5.58
CA ALA A 30 -12.71 6.45 -5.11
C ALA A 30 -11.77 5.25 -4.91
N VAL A 31 -12.24 4.16 -4.30
CA VAL A 31 -11.47 2.92 -4.11
C VAL A 31 -11.07 2.32 -5.46
N ILE A 32 -11.98 2.28 -6.44
CA ILE A 32 -11.67 1.80 -7.79
C ILE A 32 -10.63 2.69 -8.47
N SER A 33 -10.72 4.02 -8.30
CA SER A 33 -9.74 4.97 -8.85
C SER A 33 -8.34 4.81 -8.22
N ILE A 34 -8.25 4.49 -6.93
CA ILE A 34 -6.98 4.15 -6.28
C ILE A 34 -6.38 2.87 -6.88
N GLY A 35 -7.23 1.92 -7.29
CA GLY A 35 -6.81 0.71 -8.01
C GLY A 35 -5.97 0.98 -9.25
N ILE A 36 -6.28 2.06 -9.98
CA ILE A 36 -5.50 2.50 -11.16
C ILE A 36 -4.07 2.89 -10.75
N VAL A 37 -3.92 3.56 -9.61
CA VAL A 37 -2.62 3.96 -9.07
C VAL A 37 -1.79 2.73 -8.72
N GLY A 38 -2.39 1.75 -8.03
CA GLY A 38 -1.71 0.51 -7.65
C GLY A 38 -1.31 -0.37 -8.83
N LEU A 39 -2.15 -0.47 -9.87
CA LEU A 39 -1.79 -1.12 -11.13
C LEU A 39 -0.67 -0.37 -11.86
N GLY A 40 -0.65 0.96 -11.79
CA GLY A 40 0.45 1.79 -12.28
C GLY A 40 1.78 1.47 -11.60
N VAL A 41 1.78 1.29 -10.27
CA VAL A 41 2.98 0.86 -9.51
C VAL A 41 3.46 -0.52 -9.96
N SER A 42 2.54 -1.48 -10.13
CA SER A 42 2.91 -2.83 -10.61
C SER A 42 3.54 -2.80 -12.00
N LEU A 43 2.98 -2.01 -12.93
CA LEU A 43 3.58 -1.79 -14.25
C LEU A 43 4.95 -1.14 -14.16
N ALA A 44 5.13 -0.13 -13.29
CA ALA A 44 6.43 0.50 -13.09
C ALA A 44 7.49 -0.52 -12.60
N PHE A 45 7.13 -1.45 -11.71
CA PHE A 45 8.03 -2.52 -11.29
C PHE A 45 8.42 -3.46 -12.44
N LEU A 46 7.51 -3.78 -13.35
CA LEU A 46 7.85 -4.58 -14.54
C LEU A 46 8.85 -3.86 -15.45
N PHE A 47 8.66 -2.55 -15.68
CA PHE A 47 9.60 -1.74 -16.45
C PHE A 47 10.98 -1.63 -15.77
N LEU A 48 11.02 -1.66 -14.44
CA LEU A 48 12.24 -1.68 -13.63
C LEU A 48 12.83 -3.10 -13.45
N GLN A 49 12.29 -4.11 -14.14
CA GLN A 49 12.73 -5.52 -14.05
C GLN A 49 12.60 -6.13 -12.64
N ALA A 50 11.74 -5.57 -11.80
CA ALA A 50 11.45 -6.03 -10.45
C ALA A 50 10.21 -6.94 -10.45
N LEU A 51 10.32 -8.14 -11.05
CA LEU A 51 9.18 -9.04 -11.24
C LEU A 51 8.55 -9.51 -9.92
N ASP A 52 9.38 -9.86 -8.92
CA ASP A 52 8.89 -10.32 -7.61
C ASP A 52 8.03 -9.24 -6.93
N LEU A 53 8.45 -7.96 -7.02
CA LEU A 53 7.68 -6.83 -6.49
C LEU A 53 6.40 -6.59 -7.31
N ALA A 54 6.46 -6.71 -8.64
CA ALA A 54 5.31 -6.48 -9.51
C ALA A 54 4.16 -7.46 -9.23
N ILE A 55 4.47 -8.75 -9.06
CA ILE A 55 3.47 -9.79 -8.78
C ILE A 55 2.84 -9.59 -7.40
N VAL A 56 3.65 -9.31 -6.37
CA VAL A 56 3.13 -9.04 -5.02
C VAL A 56 2.27 -7.78 -4.99
N GLN A 57 2.69 -6.70 -5.66
CA GLN A 57 1.92 -5.47 -5.75
C GLN A 57 0.58 -5.70 -6.46
N PHE A 58 0.57 -6.44 -7.58
CA PHE A 58 -0.65 -6.75 -8.31
C PHE A 58 -1.64 -7.58 -7.47
N LEU A 59 -1.13 -8.59 -6.77
CA LEU A 59 -1.94 -9.44 -5.89
C LEU A 59 -2.51 -8.65 -4.70
N PHE A 60 -1.67 -7.81 -4.07
CA PHE A 60 -2.09 -6.92 -3.01
C PHE A 60 -3.20 -5.97 -3.48
N GLU A 61 -3.07 -5.39 -4.67
CA GLU A 61 -4.06 -4.47 -5.20
C GLU A 61 -5.43 -5.13 -5.38
N ILE A 62 -5.46 -6.36 -5.91
CA ILE A 62 -6.71 -7.11 -6.05
C ILE A 62 -7.34 -7.41 -4.69
N PHE A 63 -6.56 -7.86 -3.71
CA PHE A 63 -7.09 -8.15 -2.38
C PHE A 63 -7.53 -6.89 -1.64
N ALA A 64 -6.75 -5.81 -1.70
CA ALA A 64 -7.10 -4.53 -1.11
C ALA A 64 -8.40 -3.98 -1.70
N LEU A 65 -8.54 -4.03 -3.04
CA LEU A 65 -9.76 -3.64 -3.73
C LEU A 65 -10.96 -4.48 -3.25
N ILE A 66 -10.86 -5.81 -3.24
CA ILE A 66 -11.95 -6.68 -2.79
C ILE A 66 -12.34 -6.39 -1.33
N ILE A 67 -11.34 -6.27 -0.44
CA ILE A 67 -11.57 -6.01 0.99
C ILE A 67 -12.21 -4.64 1.20
N LEU A 68 -11.70 -3.58 0.56
CA LEU A 68 -12.24 -2.23 0.67
C LEU A 68 -13.66 -2.14 0.10
N VAL A 69 -13.91 -2.69 -1.09
CA VAL A 69 -15.26 -2.75 -1.67
C VAL A 69 -16.22 -3.45 -0.71
N ARG A 70 -15.84 -4.60 -0.16
CA ARG A 70 -16.67 -5.33 0.83
C ARG A 70 -16.84 -4.57 2.14
N ALA A 71 -15.84 -3.82 2.58
CA ALA A 71 -15.90 -3.06 3.84
C ALA A 71 -16.81 -1.82 3.75
N PHE A 72 -16.99 -1.28 2.54
CA PHE A 72 -17.73 -0.03 2.31
C PHE A 72 -19.06 -0.20 1.57
N ILE A 73 -19.35 -1.36 0.97
CA ILE A 73 -20.65 -1.59 0.33
C ILE A 73 -21.80 -1.40 1.33
N GLY A 74 -22.78 -0.56 0.95
CA GLY A 74 -23.97 -0.30 1.75
C GLY A 74 -23.77 0.58 3.00
N LYS A 75 -22.60 1.23 3.16
CA LYS A 75 -22.41 2.24 4.22
C LYS A 75 -22.71 3.64 3.68
N GLU A 76 -23.69 4.30 4.26
CA GLU A 76 -23.95 5.72 4.00
C GLU A 76 -22.90 6.58 4.71
N TYR A 77 -22.24 7.46 3.95
CA TYR A 77 -21.29 8.42 4.50
C TYR A 77 -21.97 9.76 4.69
N HIS A 78 -22.11 10.20 5.94
CA HIS A 78 -22.51 11.57 6.26
C HIS A 78 -21.28 12.47 6.18
N ILE A 79 -21.23 13.34 5.18
CA ILE A 79 -20.25 14.43 5.13
C ILE A 79 -20.59 15.38 6.27
N GLN A 80 -19.74 15.42 7.29
CA GLN A 80 -19.87 16.40 8.38
C GLN A 80 -19.62 17.81 7.83
N GLU A 81 -20.51 18.75 8.17
CA GLU A 81 -20.37 20.16 7.80
C GLU A 81 -19.04 20.73 8.32
N PRO A 82 -18.29 21.50 7.51
CA PRO A 82 -16.96 21.97 7.86
C PRO A 82 -17.02 22.98 9.02
N SER A 83 -16.70 22.52 10.24
CA SER A 83 -16.40 23.39 11.37
C SER A 83 -15.13 24.21 11.12
N ARG A 84 -14.98 25.38 11.78
CA ARG A 84 -13.78 26.25 11.73
C ARG A 84 -12.46 25.50 12.00
N SER A 85 -12.53 24.36 12.72
CA SER A 85 -11.40 23.44 12.94
C SER A 85 -10.90 22.77 11.65
N HIS A 86 -11.77 22.50 10.66
CA HIS A 86 -11.39 21.85 9.40
C HIS A 86 -10.48 22.70 8.53
N ILE A 87 -10.63 24.04 8.56
CA ILE A 87 -9.76 24.94 7.80
C ILE A 87 -8.33 24.87 8.36
N VAL A 88 -8.20 24.94 9.69
CA VAL A 88 -6.89 24.83 10.36
C VAL A 88 -6.28 23.45 10.10
N GLN A 89 -7.05 22.37 10.23
CA GLN A 89 -6.57 21.01 9.94
C GLN A 89 -6.12 20.86 8.48
N SER A 90 -6.91 21.36 7.52
CA SER A 90 -6.56 21.28 6.09
C SER A 90 -5.30 22.09 5.77
N VAL A 91 -5.15 23.29 6.36
CA VAL A 91 -3.93 24.10 6.21
C VAL A 91 -2.72 23.35 6.80
N VAL A 92 -2.85 22.78 7.99
CA VAL A 92 -1.78 21.98 8.61
C VAL A 92 -1.41 20.78 7.72
N THR A 93 -2.39 20.05 7.21
CA THR A 93 -2.16 18.92 6.29
C THR A 93 -1.41 19.36 5.04
N ILE A 94 -1.83 20.46 4.39
CA ILE A 94 -1.15 20.99 3.21
C ILE A 94 0.28 21.41 3.53
N VAL A 95 0.52 22.09 4.65
CA VAL A 95 1.87 22.50 5.07
C VAL A 95 2.76 21.29 5.32
N VAL A 96 2.25 20.26 5.98
CA VAL A 96 2.99 19.01 6.23
C VAL A 96 3.31 18.29 4.92
N LEU A 97 2.34 18.18 4.00
CA LEU A 97 2.56 17.55 2.69
C LEU A 97 3.59 18.32 1.86
N LEU A 98 3.54 19.66 1.86
CA LEU A 98 4.53 20.51 1.21
C LEU A 98 5.92 20.34 1.81
N LEU A 99 6.02 20.28 3.14
CA LEU A 99 7.30 20.03 3.82
C LEU A 99 7.88 18.68 3.41
N ILE A 100 7.07 17.61 3.43
CA ILE A 100 7.47 16.27 2.99
C ILE A 100 7.93 16.31 1.52
N LEU A 101 7.20 17.00 0.65
CA LEU A 101 7.56 17.13 -0.77
C LEU A 101 8.91 17.81 -0.96
N VAL A 102 9.14 18.94 -0.30
CA VAL A 102 10.41 19.69 -0.39
C VAL A 102 11.58 18.86 0.13
N MET A 103 11.41 18.19 1.28
CA MET A 103 12.43 17.30 1.83
C MET A 103 12.71 16.12 0.90
N SER A 104 11.68 15.54 0.29
CA SER A 104 11.79 14.44 -0.65
C SER A 104 12.56 14.85 -1.92
N ILE A 105 12.28 16.03 -2.49
CA ILE A 105 13.01 16.54 -3.67
C ILE A 105 14.50 16.68 -3.37
N ASN A 106 14.86 17.22 -2.20
CA ASN A 106 16.25 17.35 -1.79
C ASN A 106 16.92 15.97 -1.63
N MET A 107 16.21 15.00 -1.07
CA MET A 107 16.70 13.63 -0.91
C MET A 107 16.87 12.92 -2.27
N PHE A 108 15.91 13.07 -3.19
CA PHE A 108 16.01 12.47 -4.52
C PHE A 108 17.15 13.04 -5.36
N LYS A 109 17.49 14.33 -5.20
CA LYS A 109 18.67 14.93 -5.82
C LYS A 109 19.99 14.36 -5.29
N ALA A 110 19.99 13.79 -4.08
CA ALA A 110 21.17 13.17 -3.49
C ALA A 110 21.35 11.70 -3.88
N LEU A 111 20.38 11.09 -4.58
CA LEU A 111 20.53 9.73 -5.11
C LEU A 111 21.53 9.70 -6.26
N PRO A 112 22.29 8.61 -6.41
CA PRO A 112 23.16 8.41 -7.56
C PRO A 112 22.34 8.34 -8.85
N SER A 113 23.03 8.50 -9.98
CA SER A 113 22.44 8.21 -11.28
C SER A 113 21.90 6.78 -11.32
N PHE A 114 20.81 6.60 -12.06
CA PHE A 114 20.19 5.31 -12.25
C PHE A 114 21.23 4.27 -12.74
N GLY A 115 21.21 3.08 -12.14
CA GLY A 115 22.16 2.00 -12.45
C GLY A 115 23.49 2.04 -11.69
N HIS A 116 23.74 3.05 -10.86
CA HIS A 116 24.95 3.13 -10.03
C HIS A 116 24.63 2.84 -8.56
N PRO A 117 24.84 1.61 -8.06
CA PRO A 117 24.51 1.26 -6.68
C PRO A 117 25.40 2.00 -5.67
N ILE A 118 24.80 2.52 -4.60
CA ILE A 118 25.50 3.20 -3.51
C ILE A 118 26.26 2.19 -2.63
N PHE A 119 25.67 1.01 -2.41
CA PHE A 119 26.16 0.05 -1.42
C PHE A 119 26.92 -1.10 -2.07
N SER A 120 28.07 -1.45 -1.49
CA SER A 120 28.89 -2.60 -1.90
C SER A 120 28.21 -3.95 -1.65
N THR A 121 27.26 -4.02 -0.71
CA THR A 121 26.51 -5.23 -0.37
C THR A 121 25.68 -5.74 -1.54
N ALA A 122 25.08 -4.83 -2.33
CA ALA A 122 24.32 -5.21 -3.52
C ALA A 122 25.19 -5.98 -4.52
N LYS A 123 26.43 -5.53 -4.73
CA LYS A 123 27.39 -6.21 -5.60
C LYS A 123 27.74 -7.60 -5.06
N HIS A 124 27.99 -7.72 -3.76
CA HIS A 124 28.28 -8.99 -3.12
C HIS A 124 27.13 -10.00 -3.27
N TYR A 125 25.88 -9.58 -3.07
CA TYR A 125 24.70 -10.44 -3.25
C TYR A 125 24.55 -10.92 -4.69
N VAL A 126 24.82 -10.07 -5.68
CA VAL A 126 24.76 -10.44 -7.10
C VAL A 126 25.85 -11.46 -7.45
N GLU A 127 27.07 -11.26 -6.96
CA GLU A 127 28.21 -12.09 -7.31
C GLU A 127 28.27 -13.42 -6.54
N ASN A 128 27.86 -13.43 -5.26
CA ASN A 128 28.03 -14.58 -4.36
C ASN A 128 26.72 -15.20 -3.88
N GLY A 129 25.58 -14.52 -4.01
CA GLY A 129 24.32 -14.94 -3.39
C GLY A 129 23.91 -16.35 -3.78
N GLY A 130 23.97 -16.69 -5.07
CA GLY A 130 23.62 -18.05 -5.53
C GLY A 130 24.56 -19.14 -5.00
N ARG A 131 25.86 -18.83 -4.80
CA ARG A 131 26.85 -19.78 -4.27
C ARG A 131 26.71 -19.98 -2.76
N GLU A 132 26.44 -18.91 -2.02
CA GLU A 132 26.39 -18.92 -0.56
C GLU A 132 25.07 -19.47 -0.02
N THR A 133 23.97 -19.24 -0.74
CA THR A 133 22.61 -19.65 -0.31
C THR A 133 22.08 -20.87 -1.05
N GLY A 134 22.61 -21.17 -2.25
CA GLY A 134 22.05 -22.17 -3.14
C GLY A 134 20.72 -21.76 -3.80
N ALA A 135 20.23 -20.54 -3.57
CA ALA A 135 18.98 -20.07 -4.16
C ALA A 135 19.14 -19.70 -5.65
N ALA A 136 18.16 -20.08 -6.45
CA ALA A 136 18.10 -19.75 -7.88
C ALA A 136 17.65 -18.30 -8.16
N ASN A 137 16.94 -17.67 -7.22
CA ASN A 137 16.51 -16.27 -7.30
C ASN A 137 17.25 -15.45 -6.23
N ILE A 138 17.90 -14.36 -6.68
CA ILE A 138 18.64 -13.44 -5.81
C ILE A 138 17.75 -12.75 -4.77
N VAL A 139 16.50 -12.41 -5.11
CA VAL A 139 15.56 -11.78 -4.17
C VAL A 139 15.24 -12.76 -3.04
N THR A 140 15.01 -14.03 -3.37
CA THR A 140 14.81 -15.10 -2.38
C THR A 140 16.04 -15.30 -1.50
N ALA A 141 17.24 -15.34 -2.09
CA ALA A 141 18.50 -15.42 -1.35
C ALA A 141 18.67 -14.25 -0.36
N ILE A 142 18.26 -13.03 -0.75
CA ILE A 142 18.34 -11.86 0.12
C ILE A 142 17.34 -11.97 1.27
N ILE A 143 16.06 -12.21 0.99
CA ILE A 143 15.01 -12.14 2.03
C ILE A 143 15.03 -13.34 2.98
N LEU A 144 15.38 -14.55 2.50
CA LEU A 144 15.33 -15.77 3.31
C LEU A 144 16.66 -16.15 3.96
N ASP A 145 17.80 -15.72 3.41
CA ASP A 145 19.12 -16.03 3.98
C ASP A 145 19.81 -14.77 4.52
N TYR A 146 20.26 -13.85 3.66
CA TYR A 146 21.06 -12.69 4.11
C TYR A 146 20.30 -11.78 5.08
N ARG A 147 18.99 -11.63 4.90
CA ARG A 147 18.10 -10.76 5.70
C ARG A 147 16.93 -11.54 6.29
N ALA A 148 17.15 -12.79 6.64
CA ALA A 148 16.14 -13.68 7.22
C ALA A 148 15.44 -13.09 8.45
N TYR A 149 16.18 -12.38 9.31
CA TYR A 149 15.64 -11.77 10.52
C TYR A 149 14.64 -10.64 10.23
N ASP A 150 14.86 -9.86 9.16
CA ASP A 150 13.92 -8.81 8.76
C ASP A 150 12.59 -9.44 8.30
N THR A 151 12.68 -10.51 7.50
CA THR A 151 11.50 -11.28 7.05
C THR A 151 10.78 -11.95 8.22
N LEU A 152 11.50 -12.51 9.20
CA LEU A 152 10.90 -13.06 10.41
C LEU A 152 10.12 -11.99 11.19
N GLY A 153 10.66 -10.78 11.27
CA GLY A 153 10.01 -9.61 11.85
C GLY A 153 8.72 -9.24 11.11
N GLU A 154 8.78 -9.13 9.79
CA GLU A 154 7.62 -8.83 8.93
C GLU A 154 6.50 -9.88 9.10
N VAL A 155 6.84 -11.17 9.07
CA VAL A 155 5.88 -12.27 9.28
C VAL A 155 5.26 -12.20 10.67
N THR A 156 6.03 -11.86 11.71
CA THR A 156 5.52 -11.71 13.08
C THR A 156 4.53 -10.56 13.19
N VAL A 157 4.80 -9.42 12.55
CA VAL A 157 3.88 -8.28 12.51
C VAL A 157 2.60 -8.63 11.77
N LEU A 158 2.70 -9.26 10.58
CA LEU A 158 1.54 -9.71 9.80
C LEU A 158 0.68 -10.71 10.59
N PHE A 159 1.31 -11.68 11.25
CA PHE A 159 0.61 -12.65 12.08
C PHE A 159 -0.15 -11.97 13.23
N THR A 160 0.50 -11.01 13.91
CA THR A 160 -0.12 -10.24 14.99
C THR A 160 -1.28 -9.39 14.49
N ALA A 161 -1.14 -8.74 13.33
CA ALA A 161 -2.21 -7.96 12.70
C ALA A 161 -3.43 -8.82 12.35
N ILE A 162 -3.21 -10.02 11.80
CA ILE A 162 -4.28 -10.99 11.49
C ILE A 162 -5.00 -11.42 12.78
N LEU A 163 -4.27 -11.77 13.84
CA LEU A 163 -4.87 -12.11 15.13
C LEU A 163 -5.67 -10.94 15.74
N GLY A 164 -5.16 -9.72 15.62
CA GLY A 164 -5.87 -8.51 16.04
C GLY A 164 -7.18 -8.32 15.27
N ALA A 165 -7.13 -8.41 13.94
CA ALA A 165 -8.30 -8.32 13.08
C ALA A 165 -9.34 -9.41 13.41
N LEU A 166 -8.91 -10.67 13.57
CA LEU A 166 -9.78 -11.77 13.97
C LEU A 166 -10.44 -11.53 15.33
N THR A 167 -9.71 -10.98 16.30
CA THR A 167 -10.25 -10.68 17.64
C THR A 167 -11.34 -9.61 17.57
N ILE A 168 -11.14 -8.55 16.78
CA ILE A 168 -12.15 -7.50 16.56
C ILE A 168 -13.39 -8.08 15.86
N LEU A 169 -13.18 -8.82 14.77
CA LEU A 169 -14.26 -9.43 13.98
C LEU A 169 -15.03 -10.52 14.74
N ARG A 170 -14.44 -11.12 15.78
CA ARG A 170 -15.06 -12.13 16.64
C ARG A 170 -16.12 -11.55 17.59
N THR A 171 -16.36 -10.23 17.59
CA THR A 171 -17.33 -9.61 18.50
C THR A 171 -18.80 -9.92 18.14
N LYS A 172 -19.30 -10.94 18.86
CA LYS A 172 -20.67 -11.17 19.38
C LYS A 172 -21.85 -11.11 18.40
N LYS A 173 -22.28 -12.30 17.95
CA LYS A 173 -23.70 -12.59 17.67
C LYS A 173 -24.50 -12.29 18.94
N SER A 174 -25.05 -11.08 19.05
CA SER A 174 -26.04 -10.78 20.08
C SER A 174 -27.28 -11.59 19.76
N ASN A 175 -27.51 -12.65 20.55
CA ASN A 175 -28.74 -13.42 20.49
C ASN A 175 -29.91 -12.49 20.85
N GLY A 176 -30.62 -12.00 19.83
CA GLY A 176 -31.93 -11.36 19.98
C GLY A 176 -33.00 -12.40 20.29
N LEU A 177 -32.88 -13.11 21.41
CA LEU A 177 -33.87 -14.06 21.92
C LEU A 177 -34.03 -13.85 23.43
N ALA A 178 -34.71 -12.77 23.81
CA ALA A 178 -35.40 -12.60 25.09
C ALA A 178 -36.34 -11.40 24.96
N GLY A 179 -37.48 -11.62 24.32
CA GLY A 179 -38.48 -10.60 24.03
C GLY A 179 -39.77 -11.25 23.54
N GLY A 180 -40.28 -12.20 24.31
CA GLY A 180 -41.54 -12.87 24.10
C GLY A 180 -41.91 -13.58 25.40
N ASP A 181 -43.16 -13.40 25.82
CA ASP A 181 -43.82 -13.96 27.01
C ASP A 181 -43.58 -13.07 28.26
N ASN A 182 -44.55 -12.39 28.89
CA ASN A 182 -46.00 -12.57 28.92
C ASN A 182 -46.66 -11.29 29.50
N GLU A 183 -47.33 -10.50 28.67
CA GLU A 183 -48.44 -9.63 29.09
C GLU A 183 -49.69 -10.09 28.33
N ALA A 184 -50.40 -11.07 28.88
CA ALA A 184 -51.80 -11.33 28.59
C ALA A 184 -52.40 -12.28 29.64
N ASN A 185 -53.38 -11.73 30.37
CA ASN A 185 -54.39 -12.37 31.23
C ASN A 185 -54.00 -12.67 32.69
#